data_AF-Q674P3-F1
#
_entry.id   AF-Q674P3-F1
#
_cell.length_a   1.000
_cell.length_b   1.000
_cell.length_c   1.000
_cell.angle_alpha   90.00
_cell.angle_beta   90.00
_cell.angle_gamma   90.00
#
_symmetry.space_group_name_H-M   'P 1'
#
loop_
_entity.id
_entity.type
_entity.pdbx_description
1 polymer ?
#
loop_
_entity_poly.entity_id
_entity_poly.type
_entity_poly.pdbx_seq_one_letter_code
_entity_poly.pdbx_strand_id
1 'polypeptide(L)'
;MSPLVLVLMLIFVILLSVLFLSLAIRLYFFSYIVFLLFMSGAVMLLMYFCSVIFSEKSILLSDLSFLLVLFTLVFLFSSTSFFDLIYLINVKFLYFEFLNLLKYLFYPYSIYSLFFISYLLVCLIVVYEIVKKCSGPLRMKI
;
A
#
# COMPACT_ATOMS: atom_id res chain seq x y z
N MET A 1 11.66 17.34 -5.05
CA MET A 1 11.25 15.92 -5.03
C MET A 1 12.17 15.09 -5.88
N SER A 2 13.29 14.66 -5.29
CA SER A 2 14.02 13.53 -5.88
C SER A 2 13.09 12.29 -5.85
N PRO A 3 13.20 11.37 -6.81
CA PRO A 3 12.30 10.22 -6.90
C PRO A 3 12.38 9.33 -5.66
N LEU A 4 13.54 9.27 -5.01
CA LEU A 4 13.70 8.61 -3.72
C LEU A 4 12.86 9.26 -2.61
N VAL A 5 12.81 10.59 -2.56
CA VAL A 5 11.97 11.31 -1.59
C VAL A 5 10.49 11.09 -1.89
N LEU A 6 10.08 11.05 -3.15
CA LEU A 6 8.70 10.72 -3.53
C LEU A 6 8.29 9.33 -3.01
N VAL A 7 9.18 8.33 -3.12
CA VAL A 7 8.88 6.98 -2.62
C VAL A 7 8.87 6.95 -1.09
N LEU A 8 9.77 7.68 -0.42
CA LEU A 8 9.76 7.82 1.03
C LEU A 8 8.45 8.46 1.54
N MET A 9 7.98 9.49 0.85
CA MET A 9 6.69 10.15 1.11
C MET A 9 5.53 9.18 0.93
N LEU A 10 5.55 8.39 -0.14
CA LEU A 10 4.53 7.39 -0.42
C LEU A 10 4.44 6.35 0.71
N ILE A 11 5.59 5.86 1.20
CA ILE A 11 5.64 4.93 2.35
C ILE A 11 5.04 5.58 3.60
N PHE A 12 5.35 6.84 3.88
CA PHE A 12 4.82 7.56 5.04
C PHE A 12 3.29 7.74 4.96
N VAL A 13 2.77 8.12 3.79
CA VAL A 13 1.33 8.25 3.57
C VAL A 13 0.62 6.89 3.69
N ILE A 14 1.22 5.80 3.19
CA ILE A 14 0.67 4.44 3.36
C ILE A 14 0.58 4.08 4.83
N LEU A 15 1.64 4.30 5.62
CA LEU A 15 1.64 4.03 7.06
C LEU A 15 0.53 4.80 7.78
N LEU A 16 0.38 6.10 7.49
CA LEU A 16 -0.70 6.91 8.06
C LEU A 16 -2.08 6.40 7.65
N SER A 17 -2.26 6.04 6.37
CA SER A 17 -3.55 5.53 5.87
C SER A 17 -3.97 4.22 6.53
N VAL A 18 -3.03 3.31 6.79
CA VAL A 18 -3.28 2.03 7.46
C VAL A 18 -3.63 2.25 8.93
N LEU A 19 -2.93 3.15 9.60
CA LEU A 19 -3.25 3.54 10.98
C LEU A 19 -4.65 4.15 11.07
N PHE A 20 -5.01 5.06 10.15
CA PHE A 20 -6.36 5.62 10.07
C PHE A 20 -7.42 4.54 9.81
N LEU A 21 -7.14 3.59 8.91
CA LEU A 21 -8.08 2.52 8.56
C LEU A 21 -8.33 1.57 9.74
N SER A 22 -7.25 1.24 10.46
CA SER A 22 -7.29 0.42 11.68
C SER A 22 -8.14 1.07 12.77
N LEU A 23 -7.99 2.39 12.97
CA LEU A 23 -8.78 3.15 13.93
C LEU A 23 -10.25 3.31 13.49
N ALA A 24 -10.50 3.60 12.22
CA ALA A 24 -11.84 3.90 11.72
C ALA A 24 -12.75 2.67 11.61
N ILE A 25 -12.20 1.54 11.16
CA ILE A 25 -13.01 0.36 10.82
C ILE A 25 -12.84 -0.75 11.87
N ARG A 26 -11.81 -0.68 12.73
CA ARG A 26 -11.45 -1.72 13.72
C ARG A 26 -11.23 -3.13 13.14
N LEU A 27 -11.23 -3.25 11.81
CA LEU A 27 -10.90 -4.45 11.06
C LEU A 27 -9.37 -4.53 10.88
N TYR A 28 -8.69 -5.03 11.91
CA TYR A 28 -7.23 -5.09 11.92
C TYR A 28 -6.69 -5.96 10.79
N PHE A 29 -7.33 -7.10 10.50
CA PHE A 29 -6.86 -8.01 9.47
C PHE A 29 -6.92 -7.40 8.06
N PHE A 30 -7.99 -6.66 7.76
CA PHE A 30 -8.12 -5.98 6.47
C PHE A 30 -7.08 -4.86 6.30
N SER A 31 -6.89 -4.04 7.34
CA SER A 31 -5.86 -2.99 7.32
C SER A 31 -4.44 -3.54 7.13
N TYR A 32 -4.17 -4.72 7.69
CA TYR A 32 -2.90 -5.42 7.55
C TYR A 32 -2.66 -5.95 6.12
N ILE A 33 -3.66 -6.52 5.45
CA ILE A 33 -3.54 -6.96 4.05
C ILE A 33 -3.23 -5.77 3.14
N VAL A 34 -3.94 -4.65 3.33
CA VAL A 34 -3.72 -3.42 2.57
C VAL A 34 -2.30 -2.91 2.75
N PHE A 35 -1.78 -2.92 3.99
CA PHE A 35 -0.40 -2.55 4.28
C PHE A 35 0.62 -3.42 3.53
N LEU A 36 0.48 -4.76 3.59
CA LEU A 36 1.40 -5.67 2.90
C LEU A 36 1.41 -5.49 1.39
N LEU A 37 0.22 -5.32 0.79
CA LEU A 37 0.08 -5.13 -0.65
C LEU A 37 0.82 -3.87 -1.11
N PHE A 38 0.58 -2.73 -0.44
CA PHE A 38 1.24 -1.47 -0.79
C PHE A 38 2.75 -1.47 -0.49
N MET A 39 3.20 -2.09 0.60
CA MET A 39 4.63 -2.19 0.90
C MET A 39 5.38 -3.03 -0.15
N SER A 40 4.79 -4.12 -0.63
CA SER A 40 5.41 -4.93 -1.69
C SER A 40 5.63 -4.15 -2.99
N GLY A 41 4.66 -3.31 -3.38
CA GLY A 41 4.78 -2.43 -4.54
C GLY A 41 5.78 -1.30 -4.36
N ALA A 42 5.84 -0.69 -3.16
CA ALA A 42 6.79 0.37 -2.84
C ALA A 42 8.25 -0.12 -2.92
N VAL A 43 8.53 -1.36 -2.50
CA VAL A 43 9.88 -1.95 -2.61
C VAL A 43 10.29 -2.16 -4.07
N MET A 44 9.38 -2.63 -4.93
CA MET A 44 9.66 -2.75 -6.38
C MET A 44 9.96 -1.39 -7.02
N LEU A 45 9.22 -0.35 -6.64
CA LEU A 45 9.47 1.03 -7.09
C LEU A 45 10.83 1.54 -6.61
N LEU A 46 11.21 1.27 -5.36
CA LEU A 46 12.55 1.61 -4.84
C LEU A 46 13.66 0.99 -5.68
N MET A 47 13.56 -0.31 -6.00
CA MET A 47 14.57 -0.99 -6.82
C MET A 47 14.71 -0.36 -8.21
N TYR A 48 13.59 0.02 -8.84
CA TYR A 48 13.62 0.69 -10.14
C TYR A 48 14.32 2.05 -10.07
N PHE A 49 13.92 2.93 -9.15
CA PHE A 49 14.49 4.28 -9.08
C PHE A 49 15.95 4.31 -8.61
N CYS A 50 16.34 3.41 -7.70
CA CYS A 50 17.75 3.25 -7.31
C CYS A 50 18.64 2.84 -8.49
N SER A 51 18.11 2.07 -9.45
CA SER A 51 18.87 1.65 -10.64
C SER A 51 19.06 2.75 -11.69
N VAL A 52 18.19 3.77 -11.71
CA VAL A 52 18.17 4.80 -12.76
C VAL A 52 18.88 6.09 -12.35
N ILE A 53 18.98 6.43 -11.06
CA ILE A 53 19.18 7.83 -10.61
C ILE A 53 20.33 7.99 -9.60
N PHE A 54 21.41 7.22 -9.73
CA PHE A 54 22.65 7.50 -9.00
C PHE A 54 23.41 8.73 -9.57
N SER A 55 22.71 9.82 -9.90
CA SER A 55 23.29 11.11 -10.25
C SER A 55 22.24 12.21 -10.12
N GLU A 56 22.19 12.87 -8.96
CA GLU A 56 22.00 14.32 -8.78
C GLU A 56 21.67 14.63 -7.30
N LYS A 57 22.57 15.39 -6.66
CA LYS A 57 22.54 15.77 -5.24
C LYS A 57 22.08 17.23 -5.09
N SER A 58 20.79 17.57 -5.05
CA SER A 58 20.41 18.97 -4.69
C SER A 58 18.91 19.31 -4.56
N ILE A 59 18.04 18.50 -3.95
CA ILE A 59 16.62 18.95 -3.74
C ILE A 59 16.03 18.60 -2.36
N LEU A 60 16.86 18.42 -1.32
CA LEU A 60 16.39 17.99 0.01
C LEU A 60 15.60 19.07 0.80
N LEU A 61 15.79 20.36 0.51
CA LEU A 61 15.26 21.45 1.35
C LEU A 61 13.78 21.79 1.08
N SER A 62 13.30 21.70 -0.16
CA SER A 62 11.87 21.91 -0.48
C SER A 62 10.97 20.79 0.01
N ASP A 63 11.56 19.60 0.21
CA ASP A 63 10.78 18.40 0.48
C ASP A 63 10.47 18.27 2.00
N LEU A 64 11.27 18.90 2.87
CA LEU A 64 11.08 18.92 4.31
C LEU A 64 9.90 19.80 4.77
N SER A 65 9.64 20.91 4.08
CA SER A 65 8.52 21.81 4.44
C SER A 65 7.16 21.14 4.21
N PHE A 66 7.04 20.31 3.17
CA PHE A 66 5.83 19.55 2.90
C PHE A 66 5.58 18.44 3.92
N LEU A 67 6.64 17.77 4.39
CA LEU A 67 6.56 16.78 5.49
C LEU A 67 6.03 17.40 6.78
N LEU A 68 6.48 18.61 7.12
CA LEU A 68 6.01 19.34 8.29
C LEU A 68 4.52 19.65 8.21
N VAL A 69 4.01 20.06 7.04
CA VAL A 69 2.57 20.32 6.84
C VAL A 69 1.75 19.05 7.06
N LEU A 70 2.18 17.91 6.51
CA LEU A 70 1.50 16.64 6.75
C LEU A 70 1.48 16.26 8.23
N PHE A 71 2.59 16.48 8.94
CA PHE A 71 2.68 16.17 10.36
C PHE A 71 1.72 17.03 11.21
N THR A 72 1.59 18.31 10.86
CA THR A 72 0.63 19.21 11.54
C THR A 72 -0.82 18.79 11.33
N LEU A 73 -1.18 18.31 10.13
CA LEU A 73 -2.53 17.82 9.86
C LEU A 73 -2.86 16.59 10.71
N VAL A 74 -1.94 15.64 10.82
CA VAL A 74 -2.13 14.43 11.66
C VAL A 74 -2.34 14.83 13.13
N PHE A 75 -1.59 15.81 13.62
CA PHE A 75 -1.69 16.26 15.01
C PHE A 75 -3.02 16.99 15.31
N LEU A 76 -3.55 17.73 14.34
CA LEU A 76 -4.86 18.38 14.50
C LEU A 76 -5.99 17.35 14.61
N PHE A 77 -5.96 16.28 13.80
CA PHE A 77 -6.97 15.22 13.86
C PHE A 77 -6.96 14.43 15.18
N SER A 78 -5.80 14.26 15.83
CA SER A 78 -5.71 13.48 17.08
C SER A 78 -6.32 14.19 18.30
N SER A 79 -6.43 15.53 18.26
CA SER A 79 -6.90 16.36 19.39
C SER A 79 -8.41 16.42 19.56
N THR A 80 -9.18 15.90 18.60
CA THR A 80 -10.64 15.92 18.65
C THR A 80 -11.17 14.63 19.26
N SER A 81 -12.25 14.76 20.04
CA SER A 81 -12.98 13.77 20.84
C SER A 81 -13.58 12.56 20.08
N PHE A 82 -12.88 12.06 19.06
CA PHE A 82 -13.25 10.85 18.31
C PHE A 82 -12.85 9.56 19.04
N PHE A 83 -11.81 9.61 19.88
CA PHE A 83 -11.32 8.41 20.58
C PHE A 83 -12.30 7.84 21.61
N ASP A 84 -13.09 8.68 22.28
CA ASP A 84 -14.02 8.24 23.34
C ASP A 84 -15.26 7.48 22.82
N LEU A 85 -15.72 7.80 21.60
CA LEU A 85 -16.85 7.11 20.96
C LEU A 85 -16.48 5.70 20.44
N ILE A 86 -15.19 5.42 20.24
CA ILE A 86 -14.71 4.18 19.62
C ILE A 86 -14.61 3.04 20.66
N TYR A 87 -14.48 3.34 21.95
CA TYR A 87 -14.24 2.32 22.99
C TYR A 87 -15.46 1.45 23.34
N LEU A 88 -16.69 1.91 23.06
CA LEU A 88 -17.93 1.27 23.53
C LEU A 88 -18.46 0.08 22.70
N ILE A 89 -17.88 -0.22 21.53
CA ILE A 89 -18.46 -1.20 20.57
C ILE A 89 -17.62 -2.50 20.44
N ASN A 90 -16.58 -2.66 21.26
CA ASN A 90 -15.37 -3.41 20.85
C ASN A 90 -15.34 -4.95 20.92
N VAL A 91 -16.28 -5.66 21.52
CA VAL A 91 -16.03 -7.10 21.80
C VAL A 91 -16.67 -8.07 20.79
N LYS A 92 -17.73 -7.68 20.07
CA LYS A 92 -18.43 -8.59 19.14
C LYS A 92 -17.91 -8.59 17.69
N PHE A 93 -17.07 -7.64 17.29
CA PHE A 93 -16.66 -7.48 15.89
C PHE A 93 -15.56 -8.45 15.44
N LEU A 94 -14.68 -8.90 16.35
CA LEU A 94 -13.48 -9.67 16.01
C LEU A 94 -13.78 -11.05 15.38
N TYR A 95 -14.81 -11.74 15.84
CA TYR A 95 -15.25 -13.02 15.26
C TYR A 95 -15.98 -12.87 13.92
N PHE A 96 -16.55 -11.69 13.66
CA PHE A 96 -17.27 -11.41 12.41
C PHE A 96 -16.32 -11.23 11.22
N GLU A 97 -15.07 -10.83 11.46
CA GLU A 97 -14.08 -10.58 10.39
C GLU A 97 -13.76 -11.85 9.60
N PHE A 98 -13.41 -12.93 10.31
CA PHE A 98 -13.07 -14.21 9.67
C PHE A 98 -14.26 -14.83 8.95
N LEU A 99 -15.46 -14.69 9.51
CA LEU A 99 -16.69 -15.16 8.86
C LEU A 99 -16.97 -14.39 7.55
N ASN A 100 -16.72 -13.08 7.52
CA ASN A 100 -16.86 -12.28 6.30
C ASN A 100 -15.84 -12.65 5.22
N LEU A 101 -14.60 -12.98 5.61
CA LEU A 101 -13.58 -13.45 4.67
C LEU A 101 -13.94 -14.81 4.08
N LEU A 102 -14.40 -15.75 4.91
CA LEU A 102 -14.83 -17.07 4.47
C LEU A 102 -16.02 -17.00 3.50
N LYS A 103 -16.89 -15.98 3.63
CA LYS A 103 -18.02 -15.76 2.73
C LYS A 103 -17.60 -15.57 1.26
N TYR A 104 -16.39 -15.09 0.98
CA TYR A 104 -15.86 -14.95 -0.38
C TYR A 104 -15.46 -16.28 -1.03
N LEU A 105 -15.21 -17.32 -0.22
CA LEU A 105 -14.89 -18.66 -0.71
C LEU A 105 -16.15 -19.46 -1.03
N PHE A 106 -17.29 -19.12 -0.44
CA PHE A 106 -18.56 -19.79 -0.69
C PHE A 106 -19.35 -19.14 -1.83
N TYR A 107 -20.22 -19.93 -2.47
CA TYR A 107 -21.15 -19.44 -3.48
C TYR A 107 -22.12 -18.40 -2.87
N PRO A 108 -22.43 -17.27 -3.52
CA PRO A 108 -22.17 -16.90 -4.93
C PRO A 108 -20.86 -16.12 -5.17
N TYR A 109 -20.17 -15.69 -4.12
CA TYR A 109 -18.99 -14.81 -4.25
C TYR A 109 -17.75 -15.53 -4.80
N SER A 110 -17.73 -16.87 -4.76
CA SER A 110 -16.66 -17.68 -5.37
C SER A 110 -16.50 -17.47 -6.88
N ILE A 111 -17.53 -16.98 -7.59
CA ILE A 111 -17.41 -16.63 -9.01
C ILE A 111 -16.45 -15.45 -9.19
N TYR A 112 -16.51 -14.46 -8.30
CA TYR A 112 -15.59 -13.32 -8.33
C TYR A 112 -14.16 -13.74 -7.99
N SER A 113 -13.96 -14.66 -7.04
CA SER A 113 -12.61 -15.14 -6.71
C SER A 113 -11.98 -15.90 -7.88
N LEU A 114 -12.75 -16.73 -8.59
CA LEU A 114 -12.32 -17.38 -9.83
C LEU A 114 -11.94 -16.37 -10.92
N PHE A 115 -12.72 -15.30 -11.07
CA PHE A 115 -12.40 -14.22 -12.01
C PHE A 115 -11.04 -13.58 -11.69
N PHE A 116 -10.78 -13.21 -10.42
CA PHE A 116 -9.51 -12.60 -10.03
C PHE A 116 -8.30 -13.53 -10.22
N ILE A 117 -8.44 -14.83 -9.95
CA ILE A 117 -7.37 -15.81 -10.21
C ILE A 117 -7.05 -15.86 -11.71
N SER A 118 -8.08 -15.91 -12.56
CA SER A 118 -7.88 -15.92 -14.02
C SER A 118 -7.23 -14.63 -14.53
N TYR A 119 -7.61 -13.48 -13.97
CA TYR A 119 -7.01 -12.18 -14.28
C TYR A 119 -5.51 -12.15 -13.95
N LEU A 120 -5.13 -12.59 -12.74
CA LEU A 120 -3.72 -12.64 -12.33
C LEU A 120 -2.89 -13.59 -13.21
N LEU A 121 -3.46 -14.72 -13.62
CA LEU A 121 -2.81 -15.65 -14.56
C LEU A 121 -2.53 -14.98 -15.91
N VAL A 122 -3.52 -14.28 -16.49
CA VAL A 122 -3.35 -13.57 -17.75
C VAL A 122 -2.30 -12.47 -17.61
N CYS A 123 -2.33 -11.68 -16.52
CA CYS A 123 -1.30 -10.67 -16.25
C CYS A 123 0.10 -11.27 -16.21
N LEU A 124 0.29 -12.44 -15.60
CA LEU A 124 1.59 -13.11 -15.53
C LEU A 124 2.09 -13.55 -16.91
N ILE A 125 1.20 -14.08 -17.76
CA ILE A 125 1.53 -14.45 -19.15
C ILE A 125 1.93 -13.20 -19.96
N VAL A 126 1.20 -12.11 -19.81
CA VAL A 126 1.50 -10.84 -20.49
C VAL A 126 2.84 -10.28 -20.03
N VAL A 127 3.13 -10.28 -18.71
CA VAL A 127 4.43 -9.85 -18.17
C VAL A 127 5.55 -10.74 -18.69
N TYR A 128 5.37 -12.06 -18.77
CA TYR A 128 6.36 -12.97 -19.33
C TYR A 128 6.68 -12.65 -20.81
N GLU A 129 5.65 -12.41 -21.62
CA GLU A 129 5.83 -12.02 -23.03
C GLU A 129 6.53 -10.66 -23.18
N ILE A 130 6.19 -9.68 -22.31
CA ILE A 130 6.86 -8.37 -22.29
C ILE A 130 8.34 -8.53 -21.93
N VAL A 131 8.66 -9.30 -20.88
CA VAL A 131 10.04 -9.52 -20.43
C VAL A 131 10.85 -10.32 -21.47
N LYS A 132 10.22 -11.24 -22.21
CA LYS A 132 10.88 -12.00 -23.28
C LYS A 132 11.23 -11.13 -24.50
N LYS A 133 10.35 -10.18 -24.87
CA LYS A 133 10.56 -9.28 -26.02
C LYS A 133 11.44 -8.08 -25.67
N CYS A 134 11.28 -7.53 -24.47
CA CYS A 134 12.11 -6.45 -23.97
C CYS A 134 13.33 -7.05 -23.23
N SER A 135 14.43 -7.25 -23.95
CA SER A 135 15.74 -7.38 -23.31
C SER A 135 16.04 -6.04 -22.59
N GLY A 136 15.64 -5.94 -21.34
CA GLY A 136 15.79 -4.71 -20.56
C GLY A 136 17.25 -4.27 -20.46
N PRO A 137 17.52 -2.98 -20.20
CA PRO A 137 18.88 -2.45 -20.05
C PRO A 137 19.69 -3.14 -18.93
N LEU A 138 19.02 -3.82 -17.99
CA LEU A 138 19.62 -4.64 -16.93
C LEU A 138 20.37 -5.88 -17.43
N ARG A 139 20.04 -6.37 -18.63
CA ARG A 139 20.83 -7.38 -19.33
C ARG A 139 21.38 -6.74 -20.61
N MET A 140 22.35 -5.84 -20.45
CA MET A 140 23.29 -5.58 -21.55
C MET A 140 23.79 -6.94 -22.01
N LYS A 141 23.45 -7.31 -23.25
CA LYS A 141 24.14 -8.39 -23.96
C LYS A 141 25.59 -7.93 -24.08
N ILE A 142 26.45 -8.55 -23.29
CA ILE A 142 27.87 -8.70 -23.63
C ILE A 142 27.92 -9.69 -24.80
#